data_AF-A0A7Y0N2Z9-F1
#
_entry.id   AF-A0A7Y0N2Z9-F1
#
_cell.length_a   1.000
_cell.length_b   1.000
_cell.length_c   1.000
_cell.angle_alpha   90.00
_cell.angle_beta   90.00
_cell.angle_gamma   90.00
#
_symmetry.space_group_name_H-M   'P 1'
#
loop_
_entity.id
_entity.type
_entity.pdbx_description
1 polymer ?
#
loop_
_entity_poly.entity_id
_entity_poly.type
_entity_poly.pdbx_seq_one_letter_code
_entity_poly.pdbx_strand_id
1 'polypeptide(L)'
;MGNTSFGGQKLLAAGGGFEAGAVTFQIGASSAETLDVDASASIKKVAATLADAAITDGIGDATKAKAALDKISDAGGLIEDIGATRAQFGANINRLEHTMTNLGNMVENTSAAKGRIMDADFAVESSNMTKNQMLM
;
A
#
# COMPACT_ATOMS: atom_id res chain seq x y z
N MET A 1 13.85 1.94 14.89
CA MET A 1 12.94 2.24 13.76
C MET A 1 11.77 3.16 14.17
N GLY A 2 12.02 4.22 14.95
CA GLY A 2 10.95 4.98 15.64
C GLY A 2 10.46 6.25 14.95
N ASN A 3 11.10 6.71 13.88
CA ASN A 3 10.77 8.02 13.30
C ASN A 3 9.78 7.95 12.13
N THR A 4 9.73 6.83 11.40
CA THR A 4 8.88 6.69 10.22
C THR A 4 7.39 6.77 10.60
N SER A 5 6.72 7.83 10.13
CA SER A 5 5.31 8.07 10.38
C SER A 5 4.58 8.55 9.13
N PHE A 6 3.30 8.23 9.02
CA PHE A 6 2.39 8.78 8.02
C PHE A 6 1.09 9.19 8.72
N GLY A 7 0.60 10.40 8.46
CA GLY A 7 -0.61 10.92 9.11
C GLY A 7 -0.55 10.95 10.64
N GLY A 8 0.64 11.06 11.24
CA GLY A 8 0.83 10.99 12.69
C GLY A 8 0.96 9.58 13.28
N GLN A 9 0.63 8.53 12.51
CA GLN A 9 0.78 7.14 12.93
C GLN A 9 2.20 6.65 12.65
N LYS A 10 2.84 6.02 13.64
CA LYS A 10 4.12 5.33 13.46
C LYS A 10 3.90 4.08 12.63
N LEU A 11 4.79 3.82 11.67
CA LEU A 11 4.61 2.75 10.70
C LEU A 11 5.42 1.50 11.03
N LEU A 12 6.68 1.69 11.40
CA LEU A 12 7.68 0.61 11.57
C LEU A 12 8.17 0.46 13.02
N ALA A 13 7.68 1.31 13.93
CA ALA A 13 7.99 1.20 15.35
C ALA A 13 7.21 0.04 15.97
N ALA A 14 7.59 -0.39 17.18
CA ALA A 14 6.78 -1.33 17.96
C ALA A 14 5.37 -0.75 18.18
N GLY A 15 4.34 -1.50 17.81
CA GLY A 15 2.95 -1.05 17.80
C GLY A 15 2.61 -0.08 16.66
N GLY A 16 3.52 0.10 15.69
CA GLY A 16 3.26 0.87 14.48
C GLY A 16 2.36 0.11 13.49
N GLY A 17 1.72 0.82 12.57
CA GLY A 17 0.69 0.25 11.68
C GLY A 17 1.06 -1.07 11.01
N PHE A 18 2.23 -1.13 10.36
CA PHE A 18 2.69 -2.33 9.65
C PHE A 18 3.38 -3.35 10.55
N GLU A 19 3.73 -2.99 11.79
CA GLU A 19 4.31 -3.92 12.76
C GLU A 19 3.22 -4.62 13.59
N ALA A 20 2.14 -3.88 13.90
CA ALA A 20 0.99 -4.37 14.65
C ALA A 20 0.19 -5.42 13.86
N GLY A 21 0.19 -5.36 12.53
CA GLY A 21 -0.48 -6.33 11.67
C GLY A 21 -0.62 -5.87 10.23
N ALA A 22 -1.59 -6.47 9.53
CA ALA A 22 -1.95 -6.09 8.17
C ALA A 22 -2.55 -4.68 8.13
N VAL A 23 -2.11 -3.88 7.15
CA VAL A 23 -2.73 -2.60 6.81
C VAL A 23 -3.63 -2.79 5.60
N THR A 24 -4.92 -2.55 5.78
CA THR A 24 -5.94 -2.70 4.73
C THR A 24 -6.05 -1.42 3.90
N PHE A 25 -5.88 -1.56 2.58
CA PHE A 25 -6.13 -0.51 1.61
C PHE A 25 -7.42 -0.79 0.85
N GLN A 26 -8.29 0.22 0.74
CA GLN A 26 -9.46 0.16 -0.12
C GLN A 26 -9.02 0.43 -1.57
N ILE A 27 -9.18 -0.55 -2.46
CA ILE A 27 -8.68 -0.48 -3.85
C ILE A 27 -9.78 -0.43 -4.90
N GLY A 28 -11.05 -0.56 -4.49
CA GLY A 28 -12.19 -0.54 -5.39
C GLY A 28 -13.36 0.32 -4.89
N ALA A 29 -14.43 0.31 -5.65
CA ALA A 29 -15.63 1.11 -5.37
C ALA A 29 -16.53 0.45 -4.31
N SER A 30 -16.43 -0.86 -4.12
CA SER A 30 -17.21 -1.61 -3.13
C SER A 30 -16.40 -1.93 -1.88
N SER A 31 -17.05 -2.00 -0.71
CA SER A 31 -16.39 -2.29 0.58
C SER A 31 -15.71 -3.66 0.68
N ALA A 32 -15.94 -4.55 -0.29
CA ALA A 32 -15.29 -5.87 -0.37
C ALA A 32 -13.95 -5.84 -1.13
N GLU A 33 -13.66 -4.77 -1.87
CA GLU A 33 -12.44 -4.65 -2.69
C GLU A 33 -11.31 -4.03 -1.88
N THR A 34 -10.67 -4.87 -1.07
CA THR A 34 -9.56 -4.47 -0.22
C THR A 34 -8.25 -5.18 -0.59
N LEU A 35 -7.13 -4.56 -0.24
CA LEU A 35 -5.80 -5.13 -0.26
C LEU A 35 -5.23 -5.08 1.15
N ASP A 36 -5.00 -6.24 1.75
CA ASP A 36 -4.27 -6.35 3.01
C ASP A 36 -2.77 -6.46 2.74
N VAL A 37 -2.01 -5.49 3.25
CA VAL A 37 -0.55 -5.50 3.21
C VAL A 37 -0.04 -5.86 4.60
N ASP A 38 0.36 -7.13 4.77
CA ASP A 38 0.94 -7.62 6.01
C ASP A 38 2.48 -7.73 5.93
N ALA A 39 3.17 -6.72 6.45
CA ALA A 39 4.63 -6.72 6.58
C ALA A 39 5.08 -7.00 8.04
N SER A 40 4.17 -7.41 8.92
CA SER A 40 4.41 -7.47 10.36
C SER A 40 5.49 -8.48 10.73
N ALA A 41 5.48 -9.66 10.11
CA ALA A 41 6.50 -10.68 10.31
C ALA A 41 7.90 -10.19 9.90
N SER A 42 8.01 -9.57 8.72
CA SER A 42 9.26 -9.06 8.18
C SER A 42 9.82 -7.92 9.03
N ILE A 43 8.97 -6.98 9.46
CA ILE A 43 9.37 -5.87 10.34
C ILE A 43 9.79 -6.37 11.72
N LYS A 44 9.05 -7.32 12.31
CA LYS A 44 9.42 -7.95 13.59
C LYS A 44 10.76 -8.67 13.50
N LYS A 45 11.03 -9.37 12.40
CA LYS A 45 12.30 -10.03 12.15
C LYS A 45 13.46 -9.02 12.10
N VAL A 46 13.31 -7.95 11.31
CA VAL A 46 14.30 -6.86 11.25
C VAL A 46 14.52 -6.22 12.62
N ALA A 47 13.45 -5.94 13.36
CA ALA A 47 13.53 -5.36 14.70
C ALA A 47 14.25 -6.29 15.70
N ALA A 48 13.98 -7.60 15.64
CA ALA A 48 14.65 -8.59 16.47
C ALA A 48 16.14 -8.68 16.15
N THR A 49 16.52 -8.71 14.86
CA THR A 49 17.92 -8.71 14.44
C THR A 49 18.65 -7.45 14.91
N LEU A 50 18.02 -6.26 14.84
CA LEU A 50 18.59 -5.01 15.37
C LEU A 50 18.79 -5.00 16.89
N ALA A 51 17.97 -5.76 17.62
CA ALA A 51 18.05 -5.86 19.08
C ALA A 51 18.99 -6.98 19.56
N ASP A 52 19.60 -7.74 18.64
CA ASP A 52 20.56 -8.79 18.97
C ASP A 52 21.79 -8.21 19.67
N ALA A 53 22.23 -8.86 20.75
CA ALA A 53 23.37 -8.45 21.55
C ALA A 53 24.66 -8.30 20.71
N ALA A 54 24.82 -9.11 19.67
CA ALA A 54 25.95 -9.01 18.75
C ALA A 54 26.00 -7.66 18.00
N ILE A 55 24.86 -6.97 17.87
CA ILE A 55 24.77 -5.63 17.28
C ILE A 55 24.79 -4.54 18.37
N THR A 56 24.09 -4.74 19.49
CA THR A 56 23.93 -3.72 20.52
C THR A 56 25.13 -3.56 21.47
N ASP A 57 25.94 -4.60 21.65
CA ASP A 57 27.09 -4.59 22.57
C ASP A 57 28.32 -3.82 22.03
N GLY A 58 28.19 -3.25 20.82
CA GLY A 58 29.18 -2.42 20.17
C GLY A 58 30.34 -3.21 19.55
N ILE A 59 31.29 -2.48 18.96
CA ILE A 59 32.41 -3.03 18.16
C ILE A 59 33.78 -2.91 18.87
N GLY A 60 33.77 -2.91 20.20
CA GLY A 60 34.95 -2.57 21.01
C GLY A 60 36.13 -3.56 20.93
N ASP A 61 35.93 -4.75 20.38
CA ASP A 61 36.98 -5.74 20.10
C ASP A 61 36.70 -6.48 18.79
N ALA A 62 37.73 -7.16 18.26
CA ALA A 62 37.65 -7.87 16.97
C ALA A 62 36.63 -9.01 16.95
N THR A 63 36.35 -9.64 18.10
CA THR A 63 35.37 -10.73 18.22
C THR A 63 33.95 -10.18 18.12
N LYS A 64 33.68 -9.07 18.82
CA LYS A 64 32.40 -8.35 18.76
C LYS A 64 32.17 -7.74 17.38
N ALA A 65 33.20 -7.13 16.79
CA ALA A 65 33.11 -6.61 15.43
C ALA A 65 32.78 -7.73 14.42
N LYS A 66 33.39 -8.91 14.55
CA LYS A 66 33.06 -10.06 13.72
C LYS A 66 31.61 -10.54 13.94
N ALA A 67 31.18 -10.68 15.19
CA ALA A 67 29.81 -11.11 15.51
C ALA A 67 28.74 -10.16 14.94
N ALA A 68 28.99 -8.85 15.01
CA ALA A 68 28.13 -7.83 14.39
C ALA A 68 28.10 -7.98 12.86
N LEU A 69 29.27 -8.16 12.22
CA LEU A 69 29.37 -8.33 10.78
C LEU A 69 28.65 -9.58 10.28
N ASP A 70 28.79 -10.70 10.98
CA ASP A 70 28.11 -11.96 10.68
C ASP A 70 26.58 -11.73 10.70
N LYS A 71 26.04 -11.07 11.74
CA LYS A 71 24.61 -10.75 11.83
C LYS A 71 24.10 -9.78 10.77
N ILE A 72 24.95 -8.89 10.27
CA ILE A 72 24.58 -7.90 9.26
C ILE A 72 24.65 -8.49 7.84
N SER A 73 25.71 -9.25 7.56
CA SER A 73 26.15 -9.58 6.20
C SER A 73 26.00 -11.06 5.82
N ASP A 74 25.79 -11.97 6.78
CA ASP A 74 25.56 -13.37 6.44
C ASP A 74 24.21 -13.57 5.73
N ALA A 75 24.08 -14.72 5.06
CA ALA A 75 22.82 -15.16 4.48
C ALA A 75 21.75 -15.29 5.57
N GLY A 76 20.61 -14.63 5.37
CA GLY A 76 19.57 -14.44 6.39
C GLY A 76 19.89 -13.40 7.45
N GLY A 77 20.95 -12.61 7.26
CA GLY A 77 21.32 -11.46 8.08
C GLY A 77 20.46 -10.24 7.79
N LEU A 78 20.78 -9.14 8.47
CA LEU A 78 19.97 -7.92 8.47
C LEU A 78 19.73 -7.34 7.06
N ILE A 79 20.74 -7.36 6.19
CA ILE A 79 20.62 -6.79 4.85
C ILE A 79 19.60 -7.55 4.00
N GLU A 80 19.61 -8.89 4.08
CA GLU A 80 18.67 -9.72 3.34
C GLU A 80 17.24 -9.54 3.87
N ASP A 81 17.06 -9.45 5.19
CA ASP A 81 15.76 -9.19 5.80
C ASP A 81 15.17 -7.84 5.41
N ILE A 82 16.00 -6.79 5.37
CA ILE A 82 15.59 -5.47 4.87
C ILE A 82 15.26 -5.55 3.38
N GLY A 83 16.07 -6.28 2.61
CA GLY A 83 15.85 -6.50 1.18
C GLY A 83 14.50 -7.18 0.91
N ALA A 84 14.21 -8.26 1.61
CA ALA A 84 12.94 -8.98 1.53
C ALA A 84 11.74 -8.09 1.91
N THR A 85 11.87 -7.32 3.00
CA THR A 85 10.83 -6.37 3.43
C THR A 85 10.57 -5.31 2.36
N ARG A 86 11.63 -4.73 1.77
CA ARG A 86 11.50 -3.74 0.69
C ARG A 86 10.91 -4.33 -0.58
N ALA A 87 11.30 -5.56 -0.95
CA ALA A 87 10.75 -6.26 -2.10
C ALA A 87 9.24 -6.49 -1.92
N GLN A 88 8.81 -6.88 -0.71
CA GLN A 88 7.40 -7.05 -0.37
C GLN A 88 6.61 -5.74 -0.49
N PHE A 89 7.16 -4.62 0.02
CA PHE A 89 6.53 -3.31 -0.16
C PHE A 89 6.49 -2.90 -1.64
N GLY A 90 7.57 -3.11 -2.40
CA GLY A 90 7.63 -2.80 -3.83
C GLY A 90 6.60 -3.57 -4.64
N ALA A 91 6.41 -4.86 -4.36
CA ALA A 91 5.40 -5.69 -5.01
C ALA A 91 3.97 -5.14 -4.75
N ASN A 92 3.67 -4.75 -3.52
CA ASN A 92 2.38 -4.16 -3.17
C ASN A 92 2.18 -2.77 -3.78
N ILE A 93 3.24 -1.95 -3.86
CA ILE A 93 3.20 -0.64 -4.55
C ILE A 93 2.86 -0.83 -6.03
N ASN A 94 3.52 -1.77 -6.72
CA ASN A 94 3.21 -2.07 -8.12
C ASN A 94 1.76 -2.51 -8.28
N ARG A 95 1.26 -3.36 -7.38
CA ARG A 95 -0.13 -3.81 -7.40
C ARG A 95 -1.10 -2.64 -7.22
N LEU A 96 -0.82 -1.75 -6.26
CA LEU A 96 -1.61 -0.55 -6.01
C LEU A 96 -1.62 0.41 -7.21
N GLU A 97 -0.47 0.61 -7.85
CA GLU A 97 -0.35 1.47 -9.03
C GLU A 97 -1.18 0.91 -10.20
N HIS A 98 -1.09 -0.39 -10.48
CA HIS A 98 -1.94 -1.04 -11.47
C HIS A 98 -3.43 -0.91 -11.14
N THR A 99 -3.82 -1.10 -9.87
CA THR A 99 -5.22 -0.92 -9.46
C THR A 99 -5.68 0.53 -9.63
N MET A 100 -4.82 1.51 -9.33
CA MET A 100 -5.13 2.92 -9.48
C MET A 100 -5.32 3.30 -10.95
N THR A 101 -4.43 2.88 -11.84
CA THR A 101 -4.59 3.11 -13.28
C THR A 101 -5.85 2.45 -13.83
N ASN A 102 -6.13 1.20 -13.43
CA ASN A 102 -7.34 0.50 -13.86
C ASN A 102 -8.61 1.20 -13.35
N LEU A 103 -8.63 1.63 -12.09
CA LEU A 103 -9.76 2.34 -11.51
C LEU A 103 -9.99 3.69 -12.20
N GLY A 104 -8.93 4.42 -12.54
CA GLY A 104 -9.01 5.64 -13.34
C GLY A 104 -9.70 5.42 -14.68
N ASN A 105 -9.29 4.39 -15.42
CA ASN A 105 -9.92 4.02 -16.70
C ASN A 105 -11.39 3.62 -16.52
N MET A 106 -11.71 2.88 -15.45
CA MET A 106 -13.08 2.49 -15.14
C MET A 106 -13.97 3.71 -14.83
N VAL A 107 -13.46 4.68 -14.09
CA VAL A 107 -14.16 5.94 -13.79
C VAL A 107 -14.41 6.73 -15.07
N GLU A 108 -13.42 6.86 -15.94
CA GLU A 108 -13.56 7.56 -17.22
C GLU A 108 -14.61 6.89 -18.12
N ASN A 109 -14.51 5.56 -18.29
CA ASN A 109 -15.47 4.79 -19.08
C ASN A 109 -16.90 4.87 -18.52
N THR A 110 -17.05 4.81 -17.19
CA THR A 110 -18.35 4.92 -16.52
C THR A 110 -18.94 6.32 -16.68
N SER A 111 -18.12 7.36 -16.56
CA SER A 111 -18.52 8.75 -16.77
C SER A 111 -18.99 8.98 -18.22
N ALA A 112 -18.25 8.46 -19.21
CA ALA A 112 -18.62 8.54 -20.63
C ALA A 112 -19.90 7.76 -20.96
N ALA A 113 -20.09 6.58 -20.35
CA ALA A 113 -21.35 5.82 -20.48
C ALA A 113 -22.53 6.58 -19.87
N LYS A 114 -22.36 7.14 -18.67
CA LYS A 114 -23.37 7.97 -18.01
C LYS A 114 -23.71 9.21 -18.85
N GLY A 115 -22.71 9.91 -19.40
CA GLY A 115 -22.92 11.05 -20.29
C GLY A 115 -23.79 10.70 -21.50
N ARG A 116 -23.48 9.58 -22.18
CA ARG A 116 -24.28 9.10 -23.33
C ARG A 116 -25.73 8.78 -22.96
N ILE A 117 -25.96 8.19 -21.80
CA ILE A 117 -27.32 7.90 -21.31
C ILE A 117 -28.05 9.22 -21.02
N MET A 118 -27.42 10.13 -20.27
CA MET A 118 -28.00 11.44 -19.93
C MET A 118 -28.32 12.27 -21.18
N ASP A 119 -27.44 12.28 -22.17
CA ASP A 119 -27.64 13.00 -23.43
C ASP A 119 -28.77 12.38 -24.26
N ALA A 120 -28.88 11.05 -24.30
CA ALA A 120 -29.98 10.35 -24.96
C ALA A 120 -31.34 10.62 -24.28
N ASP A 121 -31.38 10.55 -22.96
CA ASP A 121 -32.57 10.85 -22.16
C ASP A 121 -32.99 12.32 -22.33
N PHE A 122 -32.04 13.25 -22.32
CA PHE A 122 -32.31 14.66 -22.58
C PHE A 122 -32.83 14.91 -24.00
N ALA A 123 -32.31 14.21 -25.00
CA ALA A 123 -32.79 14.32 -26.38
C ALA A 123 -34.23 13.79 -26.52
N VAL A 124 -34.58 12.68 -25.85
CA VAL A 124 -35.95 12.15 -25.82
C VAL A 124 -36.91 13.10 -25.11
N GLU A 125 -36.53 13.60 -23.94
CA GLU A 125 -37.37 14.52 -23.16
C GLU A 125 -37.58 15.85 -23.90
N SER A 126 -36.52 16.40 -24.50
CA SER A 126 -36.61 17.62 -25.32
C SER A 126 -37.54 17.42 -26.53
N SER A 127 -37.47 16.26 -27.20
CA SER A 127 -38.35 15.94 -28.33
C SER A 127 -39.81 15.82 -27.91
N ASN A 128 -40.08 15.21 -26.75
CA ASN A 128 -41.42 15.13 -26.18
C ASN A 128 -41.96 16.49 -25.74
N MET A 129 -41.11 17.34 -25.14
CA MET A 129 -41.46 18.72 -24.79
C MET A 129 -41.86 19.51 -26.04
N THR A 130 -41.05 19.45 -27.11
CA THR A 130 -41.38 20.10 -28.38
C THR A 130 -42.68 19.56 -28.98
N LYS A 131 -42.88 18.23 -28.94
CA LYS A 131 -44.12 17.61 -29.42
C LYS A 131 -45.35 18.07 -28.63
N ASN A 132 -45.26 18.16 -27.31
CA ASN A 132 -46.35 18.65 -26.45
C ASN A 132 -46.63 20.14 -26.66
N GLN A 133 -45.62 20.96 -26.92
CA GLN A 133 -45.81 22.38 -27.28
C GLN A 133 -46.51 22.56 -28.63
N MET A 134 -46.37 21.62 -29.56
CA MET A 134 -47.06 21.64 -30.86
C MET A 134 -48.49 21.06 -30.80
N LEU A 135 -48.82 20.31 -29.75
CA LEU A 135 -50.13 19.69 -29.51
C LEU A 135 -51.07 20.58 -28.67
N MET A 136 -50.53 21.63 -28.05
CA MET A 136 -51.24 22.70 -27.33
C MET A 136 -51.55 23.85 -28.29
#